data_AF-A0A353EST1-F1
#
_entry.id   AF-A0A353EST1-F1
#
_cell.length_a   1.000
_cell.length_b   1.000
_cell.length_c   1.000
_cell.angle_alpha   90.00
_cell.angle_beta   90.00
_cell.angle_gamma   90.00
#
_symmetry.space_group_name_H-M   'P 1'
#
loop_
_entity.id
_entity.type
_entity.pdbx_description
1 polymer ?
#
loop_
_entity_poly.entity_id
_entity_poly.type
_entity_poly.pdbx_seq_one_letter_code
_entity_poly.pdbx_strand_id
1 'polypeptide(L)'
;MRPHPISFLFLFLIFSSFFVFEAKAQQRNIEEEFPSDIMIYGEVGVSIGNGSVIVGGGVVGSGGAVSVGRDVSIEGDVVAGGNLWLLENSLVDGDVTLGGRLFSRPGALINGNLVENSLLIPEVVLPEVQAEPGNNDLIIPRGRADYLREGAYRVIRIGRGAALKSLGGEVHADQLIVEQGAELIIARPTVIKLATSFTFHPGSKARFSSRDLGPSDLKIFVSSNRQNDLRQGVKFGGLVSIPHGVLVMYPDVEAKGTFLALKTVLGNNVDLEWVAEEVCNPLPEICGDGTDQDCSGADLDCADADADGDGVTTRAGDCDDGNASINPQAVERCNRVDDNCDGVIDGAGSVGEQDYYPDVDGDGFGDAQAQATHQCELPVNFTNNNQDCDDSNGQIYPEKDEACDGVDNNC
;
A
#
# COMPACT_ATOMS: atom_id res chain seq x y z
N MET A 1 -49.48 61.34 34.70
CA MET A 1 -50.02 60.34 35.64
C MET A 1 -50.07 58.99 34.92
N ARG A 2 -49.28 58.03 35.39
CA ARG A 2 -49.48 56.60 35.07
C ARG A 2 -50.71 56.09 35.83
N PRO A 3 -51.39 55.06 35.30
CA PRO A 3 -51.72 53.88 36.12
C PRO A 3 -51.36 52.61 35.33
N HIS A 4 -50.48 51.75 35.83
CA HIS A 4 -50.58 50.73 36.89
C HIS A 4 -50.84 49.31 36.31
N PRO A 5 -50.05 48.30 36.74
CA PRO A 5 -50.01 46.96 36.15
C PRO A 5 -50.83 45.94 36.94
N ILE A 6 -51.18 44.81 36.31
CA ILE A 6 -51.66 43.60 37.00
C ILE A 6 -50.93 42.37 36.40
N SER A 7 -50.32 41.60 37.30
CA SER A 7 -49.68 40.29 37.10
C SER A 7 -50.65 39.18 36.65
N PHE A 8 -50.18 38.18 35.90
CA PHE A 8 -49.91 36.79 36.37
C PHE A 8 -49.69 35.78 35.21
N LEU A 9 -48.71 34.89 35.43
CA LEU A 9 -48.67 33.45 35.12
C LEU A 9 -48.28 32.90 33.72
N PHE A 10 -47.08 32.29 33.69
CA PHE A 10 -46.56 31.10 32.98
C PHE A 10 -47.22 30.60 31.68
N LEU A 11 -46.40 30.46 30.63
CA LEU A 11 -46.28 29.21 29.86
C LEU A 11 -44.92 29.14 29.12
N PHE A 12 -44.13 28.10 29.41
CA PHE A 12 -42.94 27.71 28.66
C PHE A 12 -43.37 27.09 27.32
N LEU A 13 -42.91 27.63 26.19
CA LEU A 13 -42.90 26.92 24.90
C LEU A 13 -41.59 27.27 24.18
N ILE A 14 -40.76 26.23 24.03
CA ILE A 14 -39.54 26.19 23.23
C ILE A 14 -39.97 26.28 21.77
N PHE A 15 -39.53 27.30 21.04
CA PHE A 15 -39.68 27.37 19.58
C PHE A 15 -38.32 27.23 18.91
N SER A 16 -38.27 26.22 18.05
CA SER A 16 -37.16 25.75 17.26
C SER A 16 -36.66 26.79 16.24
N SER A 17 -35.35 26.85 16.09
CA SER A 17 -34.64 27.69 15.13
C SER A 17 -35.00 27.32 13.70
N PHE A 18 -35.72 28.23 13.04
CA PHE A 18 -35.77 28.35 11.59
C PHE A 18 -34.39 28.77 11.09
N PHE A 19 -33.70 27.91 10.35
CA PHE A 19 -32.66 28.32 9.41
C PHE A 19 -33.15 28.03 7.99
N VAL A 20 -33.50 29.09 7.29
CA VAL A 20 -33.65 29.13 5.83
C VAL A 20 -32.22 29.16 5.28
N PHE A 21 -31.79 28.12 4.58
CA PHE A 21 -30.56 28.16 3.77
C PHE A 21 -30.93 28.26 2.29
N GLU A 22 -30.39 29.30 1.70
CA GLU A 22 -30.50 29.74 0.33
C GLU A 22 -29.79 28.74 -0.60
N ALA A 23 -30.46 28.34 -1.68
CA ALA A 23 -29.95 27.38 -2.65
C ALA A 23 -28.75 27.94 -3.43
N LYS A 24 -27.56 27.43 -3.12
CA LYS A 24 -26.46 27.31 -4.08
C LYS A 24 -26.33 25.84 -4.45
N ALA A 25 -26.46 25.53 -5.73
CA ALA A 25 -26.02 24.26 -6.29
C ALA A 25 -24.54 24.06 -5.94
N GLN A 26 -24.24 23.09 -5.10
CA GLN A 26 -22.87 22.68 -4.82
C GLN A 26 -22.90 21.16 -4.69
N GLN A 27 -22.27 20.49 -5.66
CA GLN A 27 -21.96 19.06 -5.61
C GLN A 27 -21.52 18.70 -4.20
N ARG A 28 -22.32 17.91 -3.47
CA ARG A 28 -21.78 17.22 -2.31
C ARG A 28 -20.85 16.13 -2.87
N ASN A 29 -19.60 16.13 -2.40
CA ASN A 29 -18.66 15.08 -2.72
C ASN A 29 -19.27 13.76 -2.22
N ILE A 30 -19.49 12.81 -3.13
CA ILE A 30 -20.05 11.49 -2.80
C ILE A 30 -19.21 10.80 -1.70
N GLU A 31 -17.90 11.05 -1.71
CA GLU A 31 -16.93 10.58 -0.70
C GLU A 31 -17.12 11.21 0.69
N GLU A 32 -17.73 12.40 0.81
CA GLU A 32 -18.05 13.03 2.10
C GLU A 32 -19.40 12.56 2.67
N GLU A 33 -20.34 12.15 1.80
CA GLU A 33 -21.69 11.71 2.18
C GLU A 33 -21.72 10.19 2.48
N PHE A 34 -20.81 9.41 1.90
CA PHE A 34 -20.72 7.95 2.06
C PHE A 34 -19.26 7.47 2.19
N PRO A 35 -18.67 7.44 3.41
CA PRO A 35 -17.26 7.11 3.64
C PRO A 35 -16.96 5.60 3.58
N SER A 36 -17.74 4.81 2.85
CA SER A 36 -17.62 3.35 2.81
C SER A 36 -16.64 2.88 1.74
N ASP A 37 -15.87 1.83 2.04
CA ASP A 37 -14.95 1.14 1.12
C ASP A 37 -15.65 0.62 -0.15
N ILE A 38 -16.96 0.39 -0.06
CA ILE A 38 -17.83 -0.11 -1.13
C ILE A 38 -19.04 0.80 -1.26
N MET A 39 -19.29 1.27 -2.48
CA MET A 39 -20.52 1.99 -2.82
C MET A 39 -21.03 1.53 -4.18
N ILE A 40 -22.31 1.20 -4.26
CA ILE A 40 -23.01 0.91 -5.51
C ILE A 40 -24.08 1.97 -5.70
N TYR A 41 -24.08 2.62 -6.85
CA TYR A 41 -25.14 3.54 -7.23
C TYR A 41 -25.62 3.32 -8.66
N GLY A 42 -26.94 3.37 -8.85
CA GLY A 42 -27.59 3.38 -10.15
C GLY A 42 -28.68 4.45 -10.21
N GLU A 43 -28.53 5.49 -11.03
CA GLU A 43 -29.51 6.59 -11.10
C GLU A 43 -30.93 6.09 -11.38
N VAL A 44 -31.11 5.22 -12.38
CA VAL A 44 -32.43 4.67 -12.73
C VAL A 44 -32.74 3.34 -12.05
N GLY A 45 -31.72 2.65 -11.55
CA GLY A 45 -31.92 1.35 -10.92
C GLY A 45 -30.65 0.56 -10.58
N VAL A 46 -30.75 -0.21 -9.49
CA VAL A 46 -29.80 -1.26 -9.12
C VAL A 46 -30.50 -2.62 -9.06
N SER A 47 -29.88 -3.64 -9.62
CA SER A 47 -30.35 -5.03 -9.55
C SER A 47 -29.23 -5.93 -9.05
N ILE A 48 -29.48 -6.70 -8.00
CA ILE A 48 -28.52 -7.64 -7.40
C ILE A 48 -29.04 -9.07 -7.62
N GLY A 49 -28.24 -9.91 -8.25
CA GLY A 49 -28.57 -11.31 -8.50
C GLY A 49 -28.41 -12.17 -7.26
N ASN A 50 -28.85 -13.43 -7.36
CA ASN A 50 -28.97 -14.32 -6.20
C ASN A 50 -27.61 -14.70 -5.62
N GLY A 51 -27.55 -14.98 -4.32
CA GLY A 51 -26.34 -15.46 -3.65
C GLY A 51 -25.20 -14.44 -3.59
N SER A 52 -25.46 -13.18 -3.95
CA SER A 52 -24.45 -12.12 -3.90
C SER A 52 -24.23 -11.64 -2.47
N VAL A 53 -23.01 -11.22 -2.16
CA VAL A 53 -22.62 -10.72 -0.85
C VAL A 53 -22.02 -9.32 -1.01
N ILE A 54 -22.51 -8.36 -0.24
CA ILE A 54 -22.00 -7.00 -0.17
C ILE A 54 -21.61 -6.75 1.28
N VAL A 55 -20.32 -6.51 1.55
CA VAL A 55 -19.80 -6.33 2.92
C VAL A 55 -19.20 -4.95 3.16
N GLY A 56 -18.70 -4.71 4.37
CA GLY A 56 -17.84 -3.56 4.67
C GLY A 56 -18.59 -2.27 4.99
N GLY A 57 -19.83 -2.37 5.44
CA GLY A 57 -20.69 -1.22 5.75
C GLY A 57 -21.00 -0.36 4.52
N GLY A 58 -21.03 -0.99 3.34
CA GLY A 58 -21.21 -0.33 2.05
C GLY A 58 -22.62 0.22 1.85
N VAL A 59 -22.77 1.16 0.91
CA VAL A 59 -24.08 1.73 0.56
C VAL A 59 -24.53 1.23 -0.80
N VAL A 60 -25.76 0.71 -0.87
CA VAL A 60 -26.45 0.36 -2.12
C VAL A 60 -27.54 1.39 -2.39
N GLY A 61 -27.26 2.32 -3.29
CA GLY A 61 -28.11 3.44 -3.62
C GLY A 61 -28.71 3.37 -5.02
N SER A 62 -29.90 3.96 -5.19
CA SER A 62 -30.51 4.17 -6.49
C SER A 62 -31.41 5.39 -6.47
N GLY A 63 -31.39 6.21 -7.53
CA GLY A 63 -32.41 7.24 -7.74
C GLY A 63 -33.76 6.65 -8.18
N GLY A 64 -33.78 5.36 -8.54
CA GLY A 64 -34.97 4.62 -8.91
C GLY A 64 -35.14 3.35 -8.07
N ALA A 65 -35.38 2.25 -8.76
CA ALA A 65 -35.64 0.93 -8.17
C ALA A 65 -34.37 0.30 -7.57
N VAL A 66 -34.51 -0.45 -6.46
CA VAL A 66 -33.49 -1.42 -6.00
C VAL A 66 -34.12 -2.80 -5.93
N SER A 67 -33.55 -3.78 -6.62
CA SER A 67 -34.00 -5.18 -6.58
C SER A 67 -32.91 -6.06 -6.00
N VAL A 68 -33.21 -6.77 -4.93
CA VAL A 68 -32.31 -7.68 -4.22
C VAL A 68 -32.76 -9.12 -4.45
N GLY A 69 -31.84 -9.94 -4.99
CA GLY A 69 -32.04 -11.34 -5.32
C GLY A 69 -32.27 -12.25 -4.11
N ARG A 70 -32.41 -13.55 -4.37
CA ARG A 70 -32.54 -14.57 -3.31
C ARG A 70 -31.21 -14.80 -2.61
N ASP A 71 -31.27 -15.11 -1.33
CA ASP A 71 -30.10 -15.50 -0.53
C ASP A 71 -28.96 -14.46 -0.63
N VAL A 72 -29.31 -13.18 -0.79
CA VAL A 72 -28.35 -12.06 -0.86
C VAL A 72 -28.13 -11.51 0.54
N SER A 73 -26.88 -11.17 0.88
CA SER A 73 -26.54 -10.45 2.11
C SER A 73 -25.94 -9.10 1.81
N ILE A 74 -26.46 -8.05 2.42
CA ILE A 74 -25.94 -6.68 2.34
C ILE A 74 -25.61 -6.22 3.75
N GLU A 75 -24.34 -5.97 4.05
CA GLU A 75 -23.87 -5.30 5.26
C GLU A 75 -23.73 -3.80 4.97
N GLY A 76 -24.70 -3.02 5.44
CA GLY A 76 -24.79 -1.58 5.22
C GLY A 76 -26.14 -1.13 4.65
N ASP A 77 -26.20 0.16 4.29
CA ASP A 77 -27.47 0.84 4.07
C ASP A 77 -27.98 0.68 2.63
N VAL A 78 -29.30 0.62 2.50
CA VAL A 78 -29.98 0.59 1.19
C VAL A 78 -30.83 1.83 1.02
N VAL A 79 -30.59 2.56 -0.07
CA VAL A 79 -31.33 3.76 -0.44
C VAL A 79 -31.99 3.56 -1.82
N ALA A 80 -33.32 3.63 -1.88
CA ALA A 80 -34.07 3.44 -3.12
C ALA A 80 -35.00 4.62 -3.41
N GLY A 81 -34.72 5.39 -4.46
CA GLY A 81 -35.58 6.47 -4.96
C GLY A 81 -37.02 6.04 -5.25
N GLY A 82 -37.19 4.79 -5.69
CA GLY A 82 -38.46 4.15 -6.01
C GLY A 82 -38.76 2.96 -5.09
N ASN A 83 -39.19 1.86 -5.69
CA ASN A 83 -39.53 0.65 -4.95
C ASN A 83 -38.28 -0.16 -4.59
N LEU A 84 -38.38 -0.89 -3.48
CA LEU A 84 -37.41 -1.89 -3.06
C LEU A 84 -38.05 -3.28 -3.16
N TRP A 85 -37.38 -4.20 -3.84
CA TRP A 85 -37.77 -5.62 -3.88
C TRP A 85 -36.74 -6.44 -3.12
N LEU A 86 -37.18 -7.21 -2.14
CA LEU A 86 -36.38 -8.17 -1.39
C LEU A 86 -36.92 -9.57 -1.67
N LEU A 87 -36.13 -10.42 -2.34
CA LEU A 87 -36.52 -11.80 -2.64
C LEU A 87 -36.22 -12.75 -1.47
N GLU A 88 -36.51 -14.04 -1.66
CA GLU A 88 -36.46 -15.02 -0.56
C GLU A 88 -35.09 -15.04 0.14
N ASN A 89 -35.09 -15.07 1.47
CA ASN A 89 -33.91 -15.15 2.33
C ASN A 89 -32.85 -14.03 2.14
N SER A 90 -33.21 -12.89 1.55
CA SER A 90 -32.28 -11.76 1.47
C SER A 90 -32.15 -11.05 2.83
N LEU A 91 -30.93 -10.71 3.25
CA LEU A 91 -30.65 -9.93 4.44
C LEU A 91 -30.10 -8.55 4.05
N VAL A 92 -30.69 -7.50 4.61
CA VAL A 92 -30.09 -6.17 4.69
C VAL A 92 -29.75 -5.91 6.15
N ASP A 93 -28.47 -5.90 6.49
CA ASP A 93 -27.93 -5.58 7.81
C ASP A 93 -27.47 -4.13 7.85
N GLY A 94 -28.45 -3.23 7.91
CA GLY A 94 -28.29 -1.78 7.83
C GLY A 94 -29.62 -1.07 7.67
N ASP A 95 -29.59 0.26 7.60
CA ASP A 95 -30.78 1.09 7.47
C ASP A 95 -31.29 1.09 6.02
N VAL A 96 -32.61 1.16 5.88
CA VAL A 96 -33.30 1.17 4.58
C VAL A 96 -34.14 2.42 4.46
N THR A 97 -33.87 3.23 3.43
CA THR A 97 -34.69 4.39 3.06
C THR A 97 -35.22 4.23 1.65
N LEU A 98 -36.54 4.36 1.46
CA LEU A 98 -37.16 4.24 0.14
C LEU A 98 -38.27 5.26 -0.13
N GLY A 99 -38.36 5.73 -1.37
CA GLY A 99 -39.38 6.68 -1.83
C GLY A 99 -40.66 6.03 -2.33
N GLY A 100 -40.60 4.76 -2.72
CA GLY A 100 -41.73 3.99 -3.21
C GLY A 100 -42.31 3.02 -2.18
N ARG A 101 -42.50 1.76 -2.61
CA ARG A 101 -43.03 0.68 -1.76
C ARG A 101 -42.00 -0.43 -1.57
N LEU A 102 -42.03 -1.05 -0.39
CA LEU A 102 -41.31 -2.29 -0.11
C LEU A 102 -42.11 -3.51 -0.59
N PHE A 103 -41.47 -4.38 -1.36
CA PHE A 103 -41.96 -5.70 -1.77
C PHE A 103 -41.05 -6.79 -1.22
N SER A 104 -41.44 -7.38 -0.09
CA SER A 104 -40.65 -8.41 0.59
C SER A 104 -41.24 -9.81 0.36
N ARG A 105 -40.36 -10.81 0.16
CA ARG A 105 -40.69 -12.24 0.05
C ARG A 105 -40.39 -12.97 1.38
N PRO A 106 -40.92 -14.20 1.59
CA PRO A 106 -40.65 -14.94 2.81
C PRO A 106 -39.15 -15.11 3.09
N GLY A 107 -38.76 -14.89 4.35
CA GLY A 107 -37.36 -15.00 4.79
C GLY A 107 -36.51 -13.77 4.53
N ALA A 108 -36.99 -12.75 3.80
CA ALA A 108 -36.28 -11.49 3.68
C ALA A 108 -36.30 -10.72 5.01
N LEU A 109 -35.13 -10.23 5.43
CA LEU A 109 -34.91 -9.54 6.69
C LEU A 109 -34.24 -8.18 6.45
N ILE A 110 -34.68 -7.19 7.23
CA ILE A 110 -34.01 -5.90 7.38
C ILE A 110 -33.64 -5.79 8.85
N ASN A 111 -32.35 -5.74 9.15
CA ASN A 111 -31.79 -5.56 10.49
C ASN A 111 -31.30 -4.11 10.66
N GLY A 112 -32.25 -3.18 10.65
CA GLY A 112 -32.03 -1.75 10.76
C GLY A 112 -33.35 -0.98 10.74
N ASN A 113 -33.27 0.34 10.64
CA ASN A 113 -34.44 1.20 10.50
C ASN A 113 -35.00 1.10 9.09
N LEU A 114 -36.32 1.15 8.96
CA LEU A 114 -37.01 1.22 7.68
C LEU A 114 -37.79 2.54 7.58
N VAL A 115 -37.44 3.35 6.59
CA VAL A 115 -38.12 4.61 6.26
C VAL A 115 -38.75 4.49 4.88
N GLU A 116 -40.08 4.39 4.83
CA GLU A 116 -40.85 4.33 3.57
C GLU A 116 -41.45 5.67 3.17
N ASN A 117 -41.67 5.86 1.86
CA ASN A 117 -42.21 7.07 1.26
C ASN A 117 -41.43 8.34 1.64
N SER A 118 -40.11 8.22 1.79
CA SER A 118 -39.26 9.37 2.05
C SER A 118 -39.30 10.35 0.87
N LEU A 119 -39.55 11.63 1.17
CA LEU A 119 -39.42 12.72 0.20
C LEU A 119 -37.98 13.26 0.15
N LEU A 120 -37.11 12.79 1.06
CA LEU A 120 -35.73 13.21 1.20
C LEU A 120 -34.85 11.99 0.91
N ILE A 121 -34.58 11.78 -0.37
CA ILE A 121 -33.66 10.74 -0.84
C ILE A 121 -32.42 11.46 -1.34
N PRO A 122 -31.23 11.11 -0.83
CA PRO A 122 -29.97 11.67 -1.31
C PRO A 122 -29.88 11.55 -2.83
N GLU A 123 -29.76 12.70 -3.51
CA GLU A 123 -29.49 12.75 -4.94
C GLU A 123 -27.98 12.67 -5.16
N VAL A 124 -27.54 11.63 -5.84
CA VAL A 124 -26.13 11.42 -6.16
C VAL A 124 -25.88 11.97 -7.57
N VAL A 125 -25.16 13.08 -7.66
CA VAL A 125 -24.78 13.67 -8.94
C VAL A 125 -23.57 12.94 -9.49
N LEU A 126 -23.76 12.23 -10.60
CA LEU A 126 -22.68 11.50 -11.26
C LEU A 126 -21.71 12.50 -11.94
N PRO A 127 -20.39 12.36 -11.74
CA PRO A 127 -19.42 13.29 -12.31
C PRO A 127 -19.38 13.13 -13.84
N GLU A 128 -19.71 14.18 -14.58
CA GLU A 128 -19.57 14.18 -16.03
C GLU A 128 -18.10 14.38 -16.40
N VAL A 129 -17.58 13.48 -17.24
CA VAL A 129 -16.17 13.50 -17.66
C VAL A 129 -16.11 13.39 -19.17
N GLN A 130 -15.29 14.24 -19.80
CA GLN A 130 -14.98 14.16 -21.21
C GLN A 130 -13.70 13.34 -21.42
N ALA A 131 -13.73 12.45 -22.41
CA ALA A 131 -12.57 11.70 -22.87
C ALA A 131 -12.17 12.19 -24.27
N GLU A 132 -10.87 12.38 -24.48
CA GLU A 132 -10.29 12.80 -25.76
C GLU A 132 -9.34 11.70 -26.28
N PRO A 133 -9.85 10.67 -26.98
CA PRO A 133 -9.03 9.57 -27.45
C PRO A 133 -7.95 10.02 -28.45
N GLY A 134 -6.80 9.36 -28.39
CA GLY A 134 -5.76 9.47 -29.41
C GLY A 134 -6.08 8.65 -30.66
N ASN A 135 -5.11 8.61 -31.59
CA ASN A 135 -5.25 7.86 -32.86
C ASN A 135 -4.49 6.52 -32.86
N ASN A 136 -3.61 6.29 -31.89
CA ASN A 136 -2.74 5.11 -31.84
C ASN A 136 -3.28 4.06 -30.87
N ASP A 137 -3.19 2.79 -31.23
CA ASP A 137 -3.55 1.70 -30.31
C ASP A 137 -2.37 1.32 -29.42
N LEU A 138 -2.66 0.98 -28.16
CA LEU A 138 -1.76 0.27 -27.25
C LEU A 138 -2.23 -1.18 -27.16
N ILE A 139 -1.52 -2.09 -27.80
CA ILE A 139 -1.89 -3.52 -27.86
C ILE A 139 -0.78 -4.35 -27.25
N ILE A 140 -1.06 -4.99 -26.12
CA ILE A 140 -0.11 -5.87 -25.44
C ILE A 140 -0.37 -7.30 -25.93
N PRO A 141 0.59 -7.96 -26.60
CA PRO A 141 0.40 -9.32 -27.09
C PRO A 141 0.21 -10.32 -25.96
N ARG A 142 -0.42 -11.47 -26.28
CA ARG A 142 -0.65 -12.59 -25.36
C ARG A 142 0.59 -12.93 -24.52
N GLY A 143 0.44 -12.99 -23.20
CA GLY A 143 1.50 -13.40 -22.27
C GLY A 143 2.70 -12.46 -22.17
N ARG A 144 2.61 -11.25 -22.73
CA ARG A 144 3.64 -10.20 -22.58
C ARG A 144 3.29 -9.26 -21.44
N ALA A 145 4.27 -8.47 -21.02
CA ALA A 145 4.09 -7.38 -20.09
C ALA A 145 4.54 -6.07 -20.75
N ASP A 146 3.86 -4.97 -20.44
CA ASP A 146 4.25 -3.62 -20.84
C ASP A 146 3.74 -2.59 -19.81
N TYR A 147 4.00 -1.32 -20.07
CA TYR A 147 3.65 -0.21 -19.19
C TYR A 147 2.62 0.73 -19.80
N LEU A 148 1.64 1.12 -19.01
CA LEU A 148 0.71 2.18 -19.37
C LEU A 148 1.29 3.52 -18.92
N ARG A 149 1.57 4.37 -19.90
CA ARG A 149 2.03 5.75 -19.71
C ARG A 149 0.87 6.72 -19.89
N GLU A 150 0.93 7.83 -19.18
CA GLU A 150 0.06 8.99 -19.37
C GLU A 150 -0.04 9.37 -20.86
N GLY A 151 -1.23 9.77 -21.30
CA GLY A 151 -1.48 10.23 -22.66
C GLY A 151 -2.77 9.71 -23.28
N ALA A 152 -2.88 9.89 -24.60
CA ALA A 152 -4.09 9.60 -25.36
C ALA A 152 -3.87 8.43 -26.35
N TYR A 153 -4.72 7.41 -26.23
CA TYR A 153 -4.74 6.22 -27.09
C TYR A 153 -6.08 6.13 -27.80
N ARG A 154 -6.14 5.39 -28.90
CA ARG A 154 -7.41 5.01 -29.51
C ARG A 154 -7.96 3.82 -28.74
N VAL A 155 -7.31 2.66 -28.80
CA VAL A 155 -7.69 1.47 -28.04
C VAL A 155 -6.55 1.03 -27.13
N ILE A 156 -6.86 0.71 -25.87
CA ILE A 156 -5.96 -0.01 -24.97
C ILE A 156 -6.45 -1.45 -24.89
N ARG A 157 -5.64 -2.40 -25.37
CA ARG A 157 -5.95 -3.82 -25.34
C ARG A 157 -4.84 -4.62 -24.66
N ILE A 158 -5.18 -5.28 -23.57
CA ILE A 158 -4.31 -6.23 -22.87
C ILE A 158 -4.68 -7.64 -23.35
N GLY A 159 -3.82 -8.26 -24.15
CA GLY A 159 -4.08 -9.58 -24.73
C GLY A 159 -4.16 -10.70 -23.68
N ARG A 160 -4.74 -11.85 -24.03
CA ARG A 160 -4.95 -12.98 -23.11
C ARG A 160 -3.71 -13.30 -22.25
N GLY A 161 -3.86 -13.36 -20.93
CA GLY A 161 -2.77 -13.66 -19.99
C GLY A 161 -1.60 -12.68 -20.00
N ALA A 162 -1.74 -11.52 -20.66
CA ALA A 162 -0.74 -10.46 -20.65
C ALA A 162 -0.94 -9.54 -19.43
N ALA A 163 0.05 -8.70 -19.15
CA ALA A 163 0.02 -7.73 -18.07
C ALA A 163 0.30 -6.31 -18.59
N LEU A 164 -0.40 -5.32 -18.05
CA LEU A 164 -0.14 -3.91 -18.29
C LEU A 164 0.01 -3.20 -16.94
N LYS A 165 1.21 -2.71 -16.64
CA LYS A 165 1.50 -1.99 -15.38
C LYS A 165 1.36 -0.48 -15.58
N SER A 166 0.45 0.17 -14.87
CA SER A 166 0.30 1.62 -14.91
C SER A 166 1.41 2.33 -14.16
N LEU A 167 1.98 3.36 -14.79
CA LEU A 167 2.97 4.26 -14.19
C LEU A 167 2.33 5.50 -13.53
N GLY A 168 1.00 5.54 -13.45
CA GLY A 168 0.23 6.64 -12.89
C GLY A 168 -0.13 7.73 -13.90
N GLY A 169 -0.85 8.74 -13.42
CA GLY A 169 -1.30 9.87 -14.22
C GLY A 169 -2.63 9.62 -14.94
N GLU A 170 -2.92 10.47 -15.93
CA GLU A 170 -4.18 10.46 -16.66
C GLU A 170 -4.05 9.85 -18.06
N VAL A 171 -4.97 8.94 -18.39
CA VAL A 171 -5.00 8.23 -19.66
C VAL A 171 -6.35 8.46 -20.32
N HIS A 172 -6.34 8.87 -21.58
CA HIS A 172 -7.55 8.96 -22.40
C HIS A 172 -7.55 7.85 -23.44
N ALA A 173 -8.67 7.16 -23.59
CA ALA A 173 -8.84 6.18 -24.67
C ALA A 173 -10.28 6.14 -25.18
N ASP A 174 -10.50 5.56 -26.35
CA ASP A 174 -11.85 5.19 -26.78
C ASP A 174 -12.33 3.99 -25.98
N GLN A 175 -11.52 2.93 -25.96
CA GLN A 175 -11.85 1.66 -25.31
C GLN A 175 -10.70 1.07 -24.48
N LEU A 176 -11.07 0.42 -23.38
CA LEU A 176 -10.19 -0.46 -22.60
C LEU A 176 -10.69 -1.91 -22.70
N ILE A 177 -9.87 -2.81 -23.20
CA ILE A 177 -10.19 -4.24 -23.34
C ILE A 177 -9.14 -5.04 -22.60
N VAL A 178 -9.55 -5.75 -21.56
CA VAL A 178 -8.69 -6.67 -20.79
C VAL A 178 -9.15 -8.09 -21.10
N GLU A 179 -8.38 -8.80 -21.93
CA GLU A 179 -8.75 -10.14 -22.38
C GLU A 179 -8.66 -11.19 -21.27
N GLN A 180 -9.15 -12.41 -21.54
CA GLN A 180 -9.23 -13.49 -20.56
C GLN A 180 -7.91 -13.72 -19.82
N GLY A 181 -7.97 -13.75 -18.48
CA GLY A 181 -6.81 -13.98 -17.61
C GLY A 181 -5.71 -12.91 -17.70
N ALA A 182 -5.93 -11.81 -18.41
CA ALA A 182 -4.99 -10.70 -18.46
C ALA A 182 -5.11 -9.83 -17.20
N GLU A 183 -4.06 -9.06 -16.91
CA GLU A 183 -3.97 -8.24 -15.71
C GLU A 183 -3.69 -6.77 -16.05
N LEU A 184 -4.51 -5.87 -15.50
CA LEU A 184 -4.19 -4.46 -15.33
C LEU A 184 -3.64 -4.27 -13.92
N ILE A 185 -2.38 -3.84 -13.82
CA ILE A 185 -1.66 -3.68 -12.55
C ILE A 185 -1.48 -2.19 -12.29
N ILE A 186 -2.05 -1.69 -11.20
CA ILE A 186 -1.96 -0.28 -10.82
C ILE A 186 -0.78 -0.12 -9.87
N ALA A 187 0.25 0.59 -10.32
CA ALA A 187 1.45 0.82 -9.53
C ALA A 187 1.60 2.23 -8.99
N ARG A 188 0.83 3.17 -9.52
CA ARG A 188 0.69 4.54 -9.03
C ARG A 188 -0.75 5.00 -9.29
N PRO A 189 -1.26 6.01 -8.58
CA PRO A 189 -2.61 6.54 -8.80
C PRO A 189 -2.86 6.86 -10.27
N THR A 190 -3.89 6.24 -10.84
CA THR A 190 -4.18 6.22 -12.28
C THR A 190 -5.62 6.60 -12.55
N VAL A 191 -5.80 7.55 -13.46
CA VAL A 191 -7.12 7.95 -13.97
C VAL A 191 -7.24 7.52 -15.42
N ILE A 192 -8.26 6.73 -15.76
CA ILE A 192 -8.55 6.29 -17.13
C ILE A 192 -9.90 6.89 -17.55
N LYS A 193 -9.89 7.73 -18.59
CA LYS A 193 -11.08 8.34 -19.18
C LYS A 193 -11.37 7.70 -20.53
N LEU A 194 -12.56 7.11 -20.67
CA LEU A 194 -12.97 6.33 -21.84
C LEU A 194 -14.11 7.00 -22.59
N ALA A 195 -13.94 7.18 -23.90
CA ALA A 195 -14.98 7.78 -24.74
C ALA A 195 -16.14 6.82 -25.01
N THR A 196 -15.89 5.49 -25.08
CA THR A 196 -16.95 4.51 -25.32
C THR A 196 -17.13 3.52 -24.19
N SER A 197 -16.20 2.60 -23.93
CA SER A 197 -16.45 1.54 -22.94
C SER A 197 -15.21 0.80 -22.46
N PHE A 198 -15.34 0.11 -21.33
CA PHE A 198 -14.42 -0.96 -20.95
C PHE A 198 -15.05 -2.35 -20.98
N THR A 199 -14.22 -3.37 -21.13
CA THR A 199 -14.60 -4.77 -20.95
C THR A 199 -13.46 -5.55 -20.32
N PHE A 200 -13.72 -6.12 -19.15
CA PHE A 200 -12.87 -7.13 -18.52
C PHE A 200 -13.44 -8.51 -18.83
N HIS A 201 -12.71 -9.30 -19.60
CA HIS A 201 -13.12 -10.65 -19.99
C HIS A 201 -12.92 -11.67 -18.85
N PRO A 202 -13.49 -12.89 -18.95
CA PRO A 202 -13.52 -13.82 -17.84
C PRO A 202 -12.15 -14.09 -17.20
N GLY A 203 -12.11 -14.12 -15.87
CA GLY A 203 -10.89 -14.37 -15.08
C GLY A 203 -9.79 -13.32 -15.19
N SER A 204 -10.02 -12.20 -15.89
CA SER A 204 -9.09 -11.06 -15.90
C SER A 204 -9.11 -10.31 -14.57
N LYS A 205 -8.03 -9.55 -14.30
CA LYS A 205 -7.85 -8.84 -13.03
C LYS A 205 -7.52 -7.37 -13.24
N ALA A 206 -8.06 -6.50 -12.38
CA ALA A 206 -7.54 -5.16 -12.10
C ALA A 206 -7.11 -5.12 -10.63
N ARG A 207 -5.80 -5.03 -10.39
CA ARG A 207 -5.22 -5.14 -9.04
C ARG A 207 -4.15 -4.08 -8.80
N PHE A 208 -3.83 -3.86 -7.54
CA PHE A 208 -2.78 -2.95 -7.10
C PHE A 208 -1.44 -3.66 -6.95
N SER A 209 -0.33 -2.94 -7.10
CA SER A 209 1.01 -3.53 -6.95
C SER A 209 1.58 -3.45 -5.54
N SER A 210 1.00 -2.64 -4.65
CA SER A 210 1.41 -2.47 -3.25
C SER A 210 0.18 -2.27 -2.35
N ARG A 211 0.39 -2.33 -1.03
CA ARG A 211 -0.67 -2.15 -0.03
C ARG A 211 -1.08 -0.70 0.19
N ASP A 212 -0.20 0.24 -0.14
CA ASP A 212 -0.50 1.69 -0.05
C ASP A 212 -1.52 2.15 -1.08
N LEU A 213 -1.80 1.31 -2.07
CA LEU A 213 -2.77 1.57 -3.11
C LEU A 213 -4.09 0.87 -2.80
N GLY A 214 -5.18 1.61 -2.95
CA GLY A 214 -6.54 1.13 -2.74
C GLY A 214 -7.47 1.44 -3.91
N PRO A 215 -8.75 1.08 -3.79
CA PRO A 215 -9.76 1.32 -4.82
C PRO A 215 -9.87 2.77 -5.31
N SER A 216 -9.48 3.75 -4.49
CA SER A 216 -9.42 5.17 -4.88
C SER A 216 -8.31 5.49 -5.89
N ASP A 217 -7.28 4.66 -5.99
CA ASP A 217 -6.10 4.88 -6.83
C ASP A 217 -6.27 4.38 -8.26
N LEU A 218 -7.34 3.66 -8.55
CA LEU A 218 -7.79 3.41 -9.92
C LEU A 218 -9.14 4.09 -10.13
N LYS A 219 -9.19 5.11 -10.98
CA LYS A 219 -10.44 5.78 -11.35
C LYS A 219 -10.71 5.56 -12.84
N ILE A 220 -11.85 4.95 -13.18
CA ILE A 220 -12.30 4.74 -14.56
C ILE A 220 -13.57 5.57 -14.80
N PHE A 221 -13.49 6.51 -15.74
CA PHE A 221 -14.61 7.32 -16.17
C PHE A 221 -15.01 6.95 -17.60
N VAL A 222 -16.31 6.83 -17.87
CA VAL A 222 -16.84 6.50 -19.20
C VAL A 222 -17.87 7.53 -19.63
N SER A 223 -17.62 8.21 -20.75
CA SER A 223 -18.46 9.33 -21.22
C SER A 223 -19.71 8.88 -22.00
N SER A 224 -19.74 7.65 -22.52
CA SER A 224 -20.83 7.18 -23.37
C SER A 224 -22.01 6.58 -22.61
N ASN A 225 -23.07 6.27 -23.36
CA ASN A 225 -24.24 5.53 -22.89
C ASN A 225 -24.15 4.01 -23.12
N ARG A 226 -22.95 3.49 -23.39
CA ARG A 226 -22.75 2.07 -23.69
C ARG A 226 -22.75 1.23 -22.41
N GLN A 227 -22.93 -0.07 -22.61
CA GLN A 227 -22.74 -1.07 -21.57
C GLN A 227 -21.23 -1.29 -21.34
N ASN A 228 -20.86 -1.44 -20.08
CA ASN A 228 -19.52 -1.76 -19.61
C ASN A 228 -19.57 -3.04 -18.78
N ASP A 229 -18.63 -3.95 -19.02
CA ASP A 229 -18.73 -5.32 -18.54
C ASP A 229 -17.54 -5.71 -17.67
N LEU A 230 -17.86 -6.20 -16.46
CA LEU A 230 -16.99 -7.09 -15.71
C LEU A 230 -17.53 -8.52 -15.91
N ARG A 231 -16.89 -9.31 -16.78
CA ARG A 231 -17.37 -10.65 -17.14
C ARG A 231 -17.12 -11.66 -16.00
N GLN A 232 -17.57 -12.90 -16.20
CA GLN A 232 -17.57 -13.92 -15.16
C GLN A 232 -16.19 -14.11 -14.51
N GLY A 233 -16.13 -14.15 -13.17
CA GLY A 233 -14.89 -14.42 -12.44
C GLY A 233 -13.86 -13.29 -12.50
N VAL A 234 -14.24 -12.09 -12.92
CA VAL A 234 -13.33 -10.93 -12.91
C VAL A 234 -13.07 -10.51 -11.47
N LYS A 235 -11.80 -10.22 -11.15
CA LYS A 235 -11.39 -9.59 -9.89
C LYS A 235 -11.08 -8.11 -10.15
N PHE A 236 -11.79 -7.19 -9.52
CA PHE A 236 -11.67 -5.75 -9.84
C PHE A 236 -11.62 -4.86 -8.59
N GLY A 237 -10.54 -4.11 -8.42
CA GLY A 237 -10.45 -3.03 -7.43
C GLY A 237 -10.42 -1.66 -8.11
N GLY A 238 -11.33 -0.75 -7.77
CA GLY A 238 -11.31 0.61 -8.33
C GLY A 238 -12.60 1.42 -8.14
N LEU A 239 -12.54 2.69 -8.51
CA LEU A 239 -13.68 3.56 -8.73
C LEU A 239 -14.09 3.54 -10.21
N VAL A 240 -15.37 3.34 -10.48
CA VAL A 240 -15.98 3.37 -11.82
C VAL A 240 -17.11 4.39 -11.83
N SER A 241 -17.11 5.29 -12.82
CA SER A 241 -18.20 6.23 -13.07
C SER A 241 -18.63 6.20 -14.53
N ILE A 242 -19.91 5.89 -14.76
CA ILE A 242 -20.54 5.75 -16.08
C ILE A 242 -21.87 6.52 -16.07
N PRO A 243 -21.85 7.87 -16.09
CA PRO A 243 -23.05 8.70 -15.86
C PRO A 243 -24.24 8.38 -16.77
N HIS A 244 -23.97 7.98 -18.02
CA HIS A 244 -25.02 7.76 -19.02
C HIS A 244 -25.21 6.29 -19.43
N GLY A 245 -24.41 5.39 -18.88
CA GLY A 245 -24.29 4.01 -19.35
C GLY A 245 -24.62 2.97 -18.30
N VAL A 246 -24.49 1.70 -18.69
CA VAL A 246 -24.85 0.56 -17.84
C VAL A 246 -23.59 -0.14 -17.39
N LEU A 247 -23.49 -0.44 -16.10
CA LEU A 247 -22.50 -1.36 -15.55
C LEU A 247 -23.13 -2.74 -15.34
N VAL A 248 -22.50 -3.78 -15.89
CA VAL A 248 -22.89 -5.17 -15.68
C VAL A 248 -21.74 -5.94 -15.07
N MET A 249 -21.93 -6.42 -13.85
CA MET A 249 -21.07 -7.41 -13.21
C MET A 249 -21.71 -8.78 -13.42
N TYR A 250 -21.04 -9.65 -14.17
CA TYR A 250 -21.51 -11.00 -14.45
C TYR A 250 -21.33 -11.92 -13.23
N PRO A 251 -21.79 -13.18 -13.27
CA PRO A 251 -21.67 -14.07 -12.13
C PRO A 251 -20.25 -14.26 -11.64
N ASP A 252 -20.10 -14.54 -10.34
CA ASP A 252 -18.81 -14.85 -9.71
C ASP A 252 -17.78 -13.71 -9.82
N VAL A 253 -18.21 -12.47 -10.06
CA VAL A 253 -17.33 -11.29 -10.02
C VAL A 253 -16.98 -10.99 -8.56
N GLU A 254 -15.69 -10.79 -8.28
CA GLU A 254 -15.19 -10.29 -7.00
C GLU A 254 -14.74 -8.85 -7.20
N ALA A 255 -15.25 -7.90 -6.41
CA ALA A 255 -14.86 -6.50 -6.59
C ALA A 255 -14.80 -5.69 -5.29
N LYS A 256 -14.05 -4.58 -5.31
CA LYS A 256 -13.98 -3.61 -4.21
C LYS A 256 -13.87 -2.18 -4.77
N GLY A 257 -14.58 -1.24 -4.15
CA GLY A 257 -14.56 0.18 -4.51
C GLY A 257 -15.93 0.77 -4.81
N THR A 258 -15.92 1.87 -5.57
CA THR A 258 -17.09 2.72 -5.82
C THR A 258 -17.58 2.53 -7.26
N PHE A 259 -18.83 2.13 -7.44
CA PHE A 259 -19.43 1.84 -8.74
C PHE A 259 -20.66 2.71 -8.96
N LEU A 260 -20.51 3.72 -9.82
CA LEU A 260 -21.55 4.70 -10.11
C LEU A 260 -21.94 4.59 -11.59
N ALA A 261 -23.21 4.35 -11.89
CA ALA A 261 -23.69 4.29 -13.26
C ALA A 261 -25.12 4.83 -13.40
N LEU A 262 -25.59 5.03 -14.64
CA LEU A 262 -27.02 5.23 -14.89
C LEU A 262 -27.81 4.02 -14.38
N LYS A 263 -27.34 2.81 -14.69
CA LYS A 263 -27.92 1.55 -14.20
C LYS A 263 -26.82 0.57 -13.84
N THR A 264 -26.98 -0.09 -12.69
CA THR A 264 -26.03 -1.10 -12.21
C THR A 264 -26.71 -2.46 -12.06
N VAL A 265 -26.12 -3.49 -12.63
CA VAL A 265 -26.63 -4.87 -12.61
C VAL A 265 -25.54 -5.81 -12.12
N LEU A 266 -25.77 -6.44 -10.98
CA LEU A 266 -24.95 -7.52 -10.44
C LEU A 266 -25.61 -8.85 -10.79
N GLY A 267 -24.79 -9.78 -11.27
CA GLY A 267 -25.15 -11.17 -11.55
C GLY A 267 -25.34 -11.98 -10.25
N ASN A 268 -25.30 -13.30 -10.38
CA ASN A 268 -25.38 -14.18 -9.21
C ASN A 268 -23.99 -14.36 -8.59
N ASN A 269 -23.92 -14.58 -7.28
CA ASN A 269 -22.68 -14.80 -6.54
C ASN A 269 -21.65 -13.69 -6.81
N VAL A 270 -22.09 -12.44 -6.90
CA VAL A 270 -21.16 -11.31 -6.96
C VAL A 270 -20.74 -10.98 -5.53
N ASP A 271 -19.44 -11.03 -5.27
CA ASP A 271 -18.87 -10.79 -3.94
C ASP A 271 -18.16 -9.43 -3.94
N LEU A 272 -18.80 -8.45 -3.31
CA LEU A 272 -18.18 -7.17 -3.03
C LEU A 272 -17.49 -7.23 -1.67
N GLU A 273 -16.45 -8.05 -1.59
CA GLU A 273 -15.64 -8.28 -0.39
C GLU A 273 -14.15 -8.28 -0.71
N TRP A 274 -13.74 -8.06 -1.97
CA TRP A 274 -12.41 -8.45 -2.42
C TRP A 274 -11.29 -7.82 -1.58
N VAL A 275 -10.73 -8.65 -0.68
CA VAL A 275 -9.41 -8.46 -0.12
C VAL A 275 -8.48 -8.67 -1.30
N ALA A 276 -7.73 -7.63 -1.67
CA ALA A 276 -6.79 -7.76 -2.75
C ALA A 276 -5.98 -9.02 -2.53
N GLU A 277 -5.95 -9.91 -3.51
CA GLU A 277 -5.12 -11.11 -3.49
C GLU A 277 -3.68 -10.57 -3.43
N GLU A 278 -3.20 -10.39 -2.21
CA GLU A 278 -1.94 -9.77 -1.84
C GLU A 278 -0.83 -10.66 -2.38
N VAL A 279 -0.42 -10.40 -3.61
CA VAL A 279 0.84 -10.93 -4.12
C VAL A 279 1.91 -9.96 -3.68
N CYS A 280 2.21 -9.96 -2.38
CA CYS A 280 3.51 -9.52 -1.95
C CYS A 280 4.47 -10.65 -2.33
N ASN A 281 5.10 -10.51 -3.49
CA ASN A 281 6.22 -11.36 -3.82
C ASN A 281 7.41 -10.75 -3.07
N PRO A 282 8.09 -11.45 -2.14
CA PRO A 282 9.25 -10.94 -1.42
C PRO A 282 10.42 -10.80 -2.41
N LEU A 283 10.33 -9.82 -3.29
CA LEU A 283 11.45 -9.32 -4.05
C LEU A 283 12.23 -8.38 -3.14
N PRO A 284 13.55 -8.27 -3.31
CA PRO A 284 14.34 -7.26 -2.63
C PRO A 284 13.75 -5.87 -2.87
N GLU A 285 13.63 -5.07 -1.81
CA GLU A 285 13.20 -3.68 -1.85
C GLU A 285 14.08 -2.85 -2.80
N ILE A 286 13.45 -1.97 -3.59
CA ILE A 286 14.13 -0.94 -4.37
C ILE A 286 13.84 0.38 -3.68
N CYS A 287 14.76 0.81 -2.83
CA CYS A 287 14.61 1.98 -1.98
C CYS A 287 14.32 3.27 -2.76
N GLY A 288 13.44 4.11 -2.22
CA GLY A 288 13.13 5.45 -2.72
C GLY A 288 12.46 5.50 -4.09
N ASP A 289 11.97 4.37 -4.60
CA ASP A 289 11.19 4.32 -5.85
C ASP A 289 9.70 4.66 -5.64
N GLY A 290 9.29 4.81 -4.37
CA GLY A 290 7.94 5.09 -3.90
C GLY A 290 7.03 3.87 -3.89
N THR A 291 7.58 2.65 -3.93
CA THR A 291 6.83 1.39 -3.94
C THR A 291 7.32 0.50 -2.80
N ASP A 292 6.43 0.16 -1.88
CA ASP A 292 6.67 -0.93 -0.92
C ASP A 292 6.51 -2.28 -1.65
N GLN A 293 7.63 -2.89 -2.04
CA GLN A 293 7.69 -4.16 -2.77
C GLN A 293 7.75 -5.40 -1.84
N ASP A 294 8.16 -5.25 -0.58
CA ASP A 294 8.18 -6.30 0.44
C ASP A 294 7.00 -6.27 1.44
N CYS A 295 6.14 -5.27 1.31
CA CYS A 295 4.95 -5.02 2.11
C CYS A 295 5.21 -4.78 3.60
N SER A 296 6.36 -4.20 3.95
CA SER A 296 6.69 -3.81 5.31
C SER A 296 5.90 -2.59 5.81
N GLY A 297 5.15 -1.91 4.94
CA GLY A 297 4.31 -0.75 5.25
C GLY A 297 5.01 0.59 5.02
N ALA A 298 6.16 0.59 4.33
CA ALA A 298 6.86 1.77 3.84
C ALA A 298 7.83 1.36 2.72
N ASP A 299 8.01 2.22 1.71
CA ASP A 299 9.17 2.15 0.82
C ASP A 299 10.44 2.31 1.66
N LEU A 300 11.43 1.45 1.42
CA LEU A 300 12.72 1.54 2.10
C LEU A 300 13.36 2.92 1.83
N ASP A 301 13.64 3.68 2.88
CA ASP A 301 14.34 4.96 2.73
C ASP A 301 15.74 4.69 2.15
N CYS A 302 16.16 5.45 1.14
CA CYS A 302 17.52 5.35 0.57
C CYS A 302 18.61 5.74 1.58
N ALA A 303 18.25 6.35 2.71
CA ALA A 303 19.17 6.54 3.82
C ALA A 303 19.41 5.25 4.64
N ASP A 304 18.49 4.29 4.55
CA ASP A 304 18.52 2.99 5.24
C ASP A 304 18.83 1.83 4.27
N ALA A 305 19.31 2.11 3.04
CA ALA A 305 19.63 1.10 2.04
C ALA A 305 21.07 0.61 2.20
N ASP A 306 21.26 -0.71 2.17
CA ASP A 306 22.58 -1.37 2.13
C ASP A 306 23.25 -1.09 0.77
N ALA A 307 24.12 -0.08 0.72
CA ALA A 307 24.69 0.39 -0.54
C ALA A 307 25.87 -0.46 -1.07
N ASP A 308 26.44 -1.35 -0.25
CA ASP A 308 27.55 -2.21 -0.64
C ASP A 308 27.21 -3.72 -0.73
N GLY A 309 26.03 -4.09 -0.25
CA GLY A 309 25.43 -5.42 -0.39
C GLY A 309 25.90 -6.44 0.66
N ASP A 310 26.36 -6.01 1.83
CA ASP A 310 26.81 -6.90 2.91
C ASP A 310 25.70 -7.39 3.85
N GLY A 311 24.50 -6.84 3.72
CA GLY A 311 23.32 -7.18 4.52
C GLY A 311 23.15 -6.36 5.80
N VAL A 312 23.96 -5.32 6.02
CA VAL A 312 23.83 -4.33 7.10
C VAL A 312 23.60 -2.96 6.47
N THR A 313 22.89 -2.08 7.19
CA THR A 313 22.58 -0.72 6.73
C THR A 313 23.14 0.29 7.71
N THR A 314 23.34 1.54 7.29
CA THR A 314 23.76 2.62 8.22
C THR A 314 22.94 2.67 9.51
N ARG A 315 21.62 2.43 9.46
CA ARG A 315 20.73 2.41 10.63
C ARG A 315 20.86 1.14 11.47
N ALA A 316 21.23 0.02 10.85
CA ALA A 316 21.56 -1.20 11.56
C ALA A 316 22.96 -1.17 12.19
N GLY A 317 23.73 -0.09 11.98
CA GLY A 317 25.01 0.17 12.62
C GLY A 317 26.21 0.09 11.69
N ASP A 318 26.01 0.05 10.37
CA ASP A 318 27.10 0.14 9.41
C ASP A 318 27.76 1.53 9.45
N CYS A 319 29.09 1.53 9.66
CA CYS A 319 29.91 2.72 9.75
C CYS A 319 30.55 3.13 8.40
N ASP A 320 30.56 2.27 7.38
CA ASP A 320 30.98 2.58 6.01
C ASP A 320 30.18 1.75 4.98
N ASP A 321 28.93 2.16 4.79
CA ASP A 321 27.92 1.60 3.87
C ASP A 321 28.32 1.62 2.36
N GLY A 322 29.54 2.09 2.04
CA GLY A 322 30.14 1.98 0.71
C GLY A 322 31.16 0.85 0.58
N ASN A 323 31.36 0.04 1.63
CA ASN A 323 32.41 -0.96 1.72
C ASN A 323 32.00 -2.18 2.56
N ALA A 324 31.57 -3.24 1.85
CA ALA A 324 31.07 -4.51 2.41
C ALA A 324 32.03 -5.29 3.34
N SER A 325 33.25 -4.79 3.54
CA SER A 325 34.22 -5.33 4.50
C SER A 325 34.25 -4.57 5.83
N ILE A 326 33.52 -3.46 5.96
CA ILE A 326 33.44 -2.62 7.15
C ILE A 326 31.99 -2.61 7.61
N ASN A 327 31.64 -3.39 8.63
CA ASN A 327 30.29 -3.50 9.17
C ASN A 327 30.32 -4.18 10.55
N PRO A 328 29.23 -4.11 11.35
CA PRO A 328 29.09 -4.78 12.65
C PRO A 328 29.43 -6.27 12.74
N GLN A 329 29.48 -6.99 11.61
CA GLN A 329 29.78 -8.42 11.55
C GLN A 329 31.19 -8.71 10.97
N ALA A 330 31.90 -7.67 10.52
CA ALA A 330 33.23 -7.82 9.97
C ALA A 330 34.23 -8.25 11.05
N VAL A 331 35.30 -8.90 10.59
CA VAL A 331 36.41 -9.28 11.46
C VAL A 331 37.40 -8.15 11.48
N GLU A 332 37.70 -7.64 12.68
CA GLU A 332 38.70 -6.60 12.91
C GLU A 332 40.09 -7.03 12.42
N ARG A 333 40.78 -6.15 11.70
CA ARG A 333 42.13 -6.39 11.17
C ARG A 333 43.03 -5.25 11.59
N CYS A 334 44.31 -5.55 11.82
CA CYS A 334 45.33 -4.52 12.06
C CYS A 334 45.61 -3.69 10.79
N ASN A 335 44.70 -2.79 10.43
CA ASN A 335 44.73 -1.97 9.23
C ASN A 335 44.46 -0.48 9.51
N ARG A 336 44.31 -0.10 10.80
CA ARG A 336 43.95 1.24 11.28
C ARG A 336 42.56 1.71 10.88
N VAL A 337 41.66 0.77 10.64
CA VAL A 337 40.23 0.99 10.37
C VAL A 337 39.45 0.22 11.43
N ASP A 338 38.35 0.82 11.90
CA ASP A 338 37.35 0.11 12.71
C ASP A 338 36.51 -0.71 11.74
N ASP A 339 36.94 -1.94 11.44
CA ASP A 339 36.28 -2.78 10.44
C ASP A 339 34.94 -3.28 10.99
N ASN A 340 34.84 -3.57 12.29
CA ASN A 340 33.66 -4.15 12.91
C ASN A 340 32.66 -3.12 13.46
N CYS A 341 32.92 -1.83 13.26
CA CYS A 341 32.09 -0.70 13.70
C CYS A 341 31.77 -0.69 15.21
N ASP A 342 32.64 -1.23 16.07
CA ASP A 342 32.44 -1.26 17.52
C ASP A 342 32.96 0.00 18.25
N GLY A 343 33.61 0.90 17.50
CA GLY A 343 34.21 2.14 17.98
C GLY A 343 35.66 2.00 18.44
N VAL A 344 36.26 0.81 18.30
CA VAL A 344 37.66 0.51 18.67
C VAL A 344 38.45 0.09 17.44
N ILE A 345 39.19 1.04 16.86
CA ILE A 345 40.15 0.76 15.79
C ILE A 345 41.20 -0.24 16.30
N ASP A 346 41.39 -1.33 15.55
CA ASP A 346 42.45 -2.33 15.78
C ASP A 346 42.39 -2.90 17.21
N GLY A 347 41.19 -3.24 17.69
CA GLY A 347 40.93 -3.75 19.04
C GLY A 347 41.55 -5.13 19.33
N ALA A 348 41.51 -5.56 20.60
CA ALA A 348 42.09 -6.84 21.03
C ALA A 348 41.43 -8.05 20.32
N GLY A 349 42.24 -8.95 19.78
CA GLY A 349 41.81 -10.07 18.94
C GLY A 349 41.80 -9.75 17.44
N SER A 350 42.35 -8.60 17.02
CA SER A 350 42.45 -8.22 15.61
C SER A 350 43.30 -9.21 14.81
N VAL A 351 42.88 -9.48 13.59
CA VAL A 351 43.68 -10.29 12.66
C VAL A 351 44.92 -9.50 12.25
N GLY A 352 46.09 -10.01 12.61
CA GLY A 352 47.39 -9.38 12.33
C GLY A 352 48.12 -8.87 13.57
N GLU A 353 47.57 -9.10 14.76
CA GLU A 353 48.27 -8.84 16.02
C GLU A 353 49.62 -9.58 16.07
N GLN A 354 50.59 -8.91 16.70
CA GLN A 354 51.90 -9.45 16.97
C GLN A 354 52.16 -9.48 18.47
N ASP A 355 53.05 -10.38 18.86
CA ASP A 355 53.49 -10.53 20.24
C ASP A 355 54.58 -9.51 20.53
N TYR A 356 54.34 -8.67 21.54
CA TYR A 356 55.33 -7.72 22.04
C TYR A 356 55.67 -8.01 23.50
N TYR A 357 56.95 -7.83 23.83
CA TYR A 357 57.52 -8.08 25.15
C TYR A 357 58.18 -6.79 25.68
N PRO A 358 58.05 -6.47 26.99
CA PRO A 358 58.68 -5.29 27.56
C PRO A 358 60.21 -5.34 27.37
N ASP A 359 60.78 -4.22 26.94
CA ASP A 359 62.22 -3.98 26.87
C ASP A 359 62.57 -3.03 28.04
N VAL A 360 62.97 -3.63 29.17
CA VAL A 360 63.01 -2.94 30.48
C VAL A 360 64.23 -2.03 30.59
N ASP A 361 65.35 -2.41 29.99
CA ASP A 361 66.61 -1.68 30.06
C ASP A 361 67.01 -0.98 28.75
N GLY A 362 66.26 -1.21 27.67
CA GLY A 362 66.30 -0.45 26.43
C GLY A 362 67.36 -0.92 25.43
N ASP A 363 67.73 -2.20 25.46
CA ASP A 363 68.72 -2.78 24.54
C ASP A 363 68.13 -3.39 23.25
N GLY A 364 66.81 -3.49 23.18
CA GLY A 364 66.06 -4.02 22.03
C GLY A 364 65.64 -5.48 22.14
N PHE A 365 66.00 -6.16 23.24
CA PHE A 365 65.55 -7.51 23.58
C PHE A 365 64.46 -7.46 24.66
N GLY A 366 63.54 -8.41 24.61
CA GLY A 366 62.34 -8.38 25.46
C GLY A 366 62.39 -9.47 26.52
N ASP A 367 61.75 -9.18 27.66
CA ASP A 367 61.70 -10.06 28.84
C ASP A 367 61.19 -11.46 28.49
N ALA A 368 62.08 -12.45 28.62
CA ALA A 368 61.80 -13.85 28.34
C ALA A 368 60.77 -14.48 29.30
N GLN A 369 60.56 -13.88 30.47
CA GLN A 369 59.62 -14.31 31.51
C GLN A 369 58.30 -13.54 31.46
N ALA A 370 58.23 -12.41 30.76
CA ALA A 370 57.00 -11.65 30.60
C ALA A 370 55.97 -12.37 29.72
N GLN A 371 54.69 -12.12 30.00
CA GLN A 371 53.62 -12.51 29.10
C GLN A 371 53.59 -11.58 27.89
N ALA A 372 53.47 -12.16 26.70
CA ALA A 372 53.30 -11.40 25.47
C ALA A 372 52.07 -10.48 25.57
N THR A 373 52.25 -9.24 25.15
CA THR A 373 51.15 -8.32 24.91
C THR A 373 50.81 -8.37 23.43
N HIS A 374 49.60 -8.79 23.09
CA HIS A 374 49.12 -8.88 21.71
C HIS A 374 48.58 -7.51 21.26
N GLN A 375 49.24 -6.88 20.29
CA GLN A 375 48.80 -5.60 19.71
C GLN A 375 49.15 -5.51 18.22
N CYS A 376 48.48 -4.61 17.52
CA CYS A 376 48.78 -4.31 16.12
C CYS A 376 50.03 -3.46 15.93
N GLU A 377 50.28 -2.51 16.84
CA GLU A 377 51.44 -1.61 16.80
C GLU A 377 52.39 -1.88 17.95
N LEU A 378 53.70 -1.71 17.69
CA LEU A 378 54.75 -1.86 18.69
C LEU A 378 54.58 -0.81 19.80
N PRO A 379 54.33 -1.23 21.06
CA PRO A 379 54.23 -0.29 22.17
C PRO A 379 55.58 0.35 22.50
N VAL A 380 55.55 1.53 23.15
CA VAL A 380 56.76 2.18 23.65
C VAL A 380 57.40 1.33 24.75
N ASN A 381 58.72 1.11 24.67
CA ASN A 381 59.52 0.25 25.57
C ASN A 381 59.15 -1.25 25.47
N PHE A 382 58.79 -1.71 24.27
CA PHE A 382 58.60 -3.11 23.96
C PHE A 382 59.41 -3.49 22.71
N THR A 383 59.59 -4.78 22.49
CA THR A 383 60.17 -5.36 21.28
C THR A 383 59.38 -6.61 20.84
N ASN A 384 59.61 -7.11 19.63
CA ASN A 384 58.87 -8.24 19.04
C ASN A 384 59.55 -9.61 19.27
N ASN A 385 60.39 -9.69 20.30
CA ASN A 385 61.09 -10.91 20.69
C ASN A 385 61.14 -11.01 22.22
N ASN A 386 61.33 -12.20 22.75
CA ASN A 386 61.40 -12.47 24.19
C ASN A 386 62.73 -13.12 24.59
N GLN A 387 63.82 -12.59 24.04
CA GLN A 387 65.12 -13.26 24.09
C GLN A 387 66.08 -12.66 25.11
N ASP A 388 65.66 -11.68 25.90
CA ASP A 388 66.51 -11.09 26.94
C ASP A 388 66.75 -12.09 28.09
N CYS A 389 68.02 -12.24 28.49
CA CYS A 389 68.42 -13.08 29.61
C CYS A 389 68.69 -12.31 30.91
N ASP A 390 68.82 -10.98 30.87
CA ASP A 390 68.94 -10.09 32.04
C ASP A 390 68.31 -8.71 31.80
N ASP A 391 66.99 -8.63 31.94
CA ASP A 391 66.15 -7.42 31.81
C ASP A 391 66.52 -6.24 32.75
N SER A 392 67.50 -6.41 33.62
CA SER A 392 67.97 -5.36 34.52
C SER A 392 69.20 -4.63 33.99
N ASN A 393 69.77 -5.10 32.89
CA ASN A 393 71.07 -4.68 32.40
C ASN A 393 71.16 -4.78 30.87
N GLY A 394 70.93 -3.64 30.20
CA GLY A 394 70.97 -3.53 28.74
C GLY A 394 72.38 -3.65 28.14
N GLN A 395 73.29 -4.23 28.92
CA GLN A 395 74.58 -4.72 28.49
C GLN A 395 74.68 -6.26 28.49
N ILE A 396 73.60 -7.00 28.65
CA ILE A 396 73.61 -8.47 28.61
C ILE A 396 72.42 -8.94 27.77
N TYR A 397 72.68 -9.38 26.54
CA TYR A 397 71.63 -9.78 25.58
C TYR A 397 72.18 -10.66 24.44
N PRO A 398 71.32 -11.43 23.75
CA PRO A 398 71.75 -12.29 22.64
C PRO A 398 72.52 -11.55 21.54
N GLU A 399 73.53 -12.21 20.99
CA GLU A 399 74.40 -11.65 19.92
C GLU A 399 75.30 -10.49 20.36
N LYS A 400 75.38 -10.19 21.66
CA LYS A 400 76.35 -9.24 22.19
C LYS A 400 77.79 -9.76 22.12
N ASP A 401 78.76 -8.85 21.97
CA ASP A 401 80.18 -9.17 22.11
C ASP A 401 80.56 -9.41 23.59
N GLU A 402 81.18 -10.56 23.85
CA GLU A 402 81.69 -10.95 25.18
C GLU A 402 82.81 -10.04 25.68
N ALA A 403 82.67 -9.53 26.91
CA ALA A 403 83.73 -8.83 27.61
C ALA A 403 84.51 -9.79 28.52
N CYS A 404 85.81 -9.53 28.71
CA CYS A 404 86.64 -10.31 29.64
C CYS A 404 86.43 -9.86 31.11
N ASP A 405 85.18 -9.70 31.56
CA ASP A 405 84.82 -9.21 32.89
C ASP A 405 84.34 -10.34 33.84
N GLY A 406 84.16 -11.55 33.31
CA GLY A 406 83.70 -12.72 34.07
C GLY A 406 82.19 -12.84 34.22
N VAL A 407 81.44 -11.98 33.51
CA VAL A 407 79.99 -12.09 33.28
C VAL A 407 79.79 -12.68 31.89
N ASP A 408 78.71 -13.41 31.70
CA ASP A 408 78.26 -13.89 30.39
C ASP A 408 77.42 -12.76 29.77
N ASN A 409 77.96 -12.03 28.79
CA ASN A 409 77.32 -10.84 28.24
C ASN A 409 76.37 -11.14 27.08
N ASN A 410 76.43 -12.34 26.51
CA ASN A 410 75.70 -12.68 25.30
C ASN A 410 74.68 -13.81 25.43
N CYS A 411 74.49 -14.33 26.65
CA CYS A 411 73.56 -15.42 26.97
C CYS A 411 73.92 -16.77 26.28
#